data_AF-A0A7X9E2R8-F1
#
_entry.id   AF-A0A7X9E2R8-F1
#
_cell.length_a   1.000
_cell.length_b   1.000
_cell.length_c   1.000
_cell.angle_alpha   90.00
_cell.angle_beta   90.00
_cell.angle_gamma   90.00
#
_symmetry.space_group_name_H-M   'P 1'
#
loop_
_entity.id
_entity.type
_entity.pdbx_description
1 polymer ?
#
loop_
_entity_poly.entity_id
_entity_poly.type
_entity_poly.pdbx_seq_one_letter_code
_entity_poly.pdbx_strand_id
1 'polypeptide(L)'
;MKKRLIALILTLTLYASLYAPEYRSVPIFPGEIIYHIRPDELYRMLFIYKIKHPEIVWKQAMLETGWIKSPISKEGKNLFGMKYNNRGFCSGEKYGHASYDTYYHSLADYKAWQDNYYKGGDYYEFLIRIGYAEDNNYIEKLKQIKY
;
A
#
# COMPACT_ATOMS: atom_id res chain seq x y z
N MET A 1 35.57 24.28 14.65
CA MET A 1 34.98 22.92 14.58
C MET A 1 33.46 22.89 14.35
N LYS A 2 32.64 23.78 14.93
CA LYS A 2 31.16 23.73 14.77
C LYS A 2 30.63 23.97 13.33
N LYS A 3 31.28 24.82 12.53
CA LYS A 3 30.81 25.17 11.17
C LYS A 3 30.89 24.01 10.14
N ARG A 4 31.90 23.13 10.28
CA ARG A 4 32.07 21.96 9.38
C ARG A 4 31.07 20.84 9.69
N LEU A 5 30.67 20.69 10.96
CA LEU A 5 29.68 19.70 11.38
C LEU A 5 28.27 20.06 10.91
N ILE A 6 27.90 21.35 10.95
CA ILE A 6 26.61 21.85 10.44
C ILE A 6 26.50 21.66 8.93
N ALA A 7 27.55 21.95 8.17
CA ALA A 7 27.58 21.73 6.73
C ALA A 7 27.40 20.25 6.36
N LEU A 8 28.04 19.33 7.11
CA LEU A 8 27.93 17.89 6.88
C LEU A 8 26.51 17.36 7.13
N ILE A 9 25.86 17.83 8.21
CA ILE A 9 24.47 17.47 8.55
C ILE A 9 23.50 17.99 7.47
N LEU A 10 23.66 19.24 7.04
CA LEU A 10 22.85 19.83 5.96
C LEU A 10 23.00 19.06 4.64
N THR A 11 24.23 18.67 4.28
CA THR A 11 24.47 17.86 3.08
C THR A 11 23.89 16.45 3.18
N LEU A 12 23.96 15.81 4.35
CA LEU A 12 23.33 14.49 4.55
C LEU A 12 21.81 14.56 4.48
N THR A 13 21.19 15.61 5.06
CA THR A 13 19.73 15.81 4.95
C THR A 13 19.28 16.08 3.53
N LEU A 14 20.04 16.89 2.76
CA LEU A 14 19.74 17.16 1.35
C LEU A 14 19.91 15.90 0.50
N TYR A 15 20.98 15.14 0.69
CA TYR A 15 21.23 13.87 0.00
C TYR A 15 20.14 12.83 0.32
N ALA A 16 19.76 12.67 1.59
CA ALA A 16 18.65 11.79 1.97
C ALA A 16 17.32 12.21 1.32
N SER A 17 17.06 13.51 1.13
CA SER A 17 15.85 13.98 0.44
C SER A 17 15.88 13.75 -1.08
N LEU A 18 17.05 13.85 -1.71
CA LEU A 18 17.23 13.69 -3.16
C LEU A 18 17.22 12.22 -3.60
N TYR A 19 17.59 11.30 -2.71
CA TYR A 19 17.67 9.86 -2.98
C TYR A 19 16.64 9.03 -2.19
N ALA A 20 15.77 9.66 -1.40
CA ALA A 20 14.61 8.97 -0.87
C ALA A 20 13.68 8.67 -2.07
N PRO A 21 13.34 7.39 -2.33
CA PRO A 21 12.29 7.10 -3.30
C PRO A 21 11.05 7.88 -2.88
N GLU A 22 10.37 8.47 -3.86
CA GLU A 22 9.23 9.41 -3.73
C GLU A 22 8.11 8.92 -2.78
N TYR A 23 8.16 7.65 -2.37
CA TYR A 23 7.29 6.97 -1.41
C TYR A 23 7.66 7.14 0.07
N ARG A 24 8.82 7.70 0.44
CA ARG A 24 9.16 7.95 1.86
C ARG A 24 8.58 9.25 2.42
N SER A 25 7.99 10.10 1.58
CA SER A 25 7.36 11.37 1.95
C SER A 25 5.84 11.33 1.84
N VAL A 26 5.21 10.16 1.96
CA VAL A 26 3.76 10.10 2.16
C VAL A 26 3.42 10.95 3.39
N PRO A 27 2.44 11.86 3.31
CA PRO A 27 2.01 12.61 4.47
C PRO A 27 1.50 11.64 5.54
N ILE A 28 2.35 11.35 6.53
CA ILE A 28 1.89 10.89 7.83
C ILE A 28 1.18 12.11 8.41
N PHE A 29 -0.15 12.13 8.38
CA PHE A 29 -0.89 13.18 9.06
C PHE A 29 -0.43 13.17 10.52
N PRO A 30 0.24 14.24 10.99
CA PRO A 30 0.81 14.26 12.32
C PRO A 30 -0.35 14.30 13.32
N GLY A 31 -0.76 13.13 13.82
CA GLY A 31 -1.82 13.01 14.81
C GLY A 31 -2.52 11.65 14.89
N GLU A 32 -2.62 10.88 13.80
CA GLU A 32 -3.47 9.67 13.79
C GLU A 32 -2.71 8.41 13.37
N ILE A 33 -2.17 7.69 14.35
CA ILE A 33 -1.87 6.28 14.17
C ILE A 33 -3.21 5.57 14.02
N ILE A 34 -3.53 5.14 12.79
CA ILE A 34 -4.73 4.34 12.51
C ILE A 34 -4.47 2.93 13.04
N TYR A 35 -4.88 2.68 14.30
CA TYR A 35 -4.89 1.33 14.87
C TYR A 35 -5.97 0.45 14.22
N HIS A 36 -7.07 1.08 13.78
CA HIS A 36 -8.18 0.42 13.10
C HIS A 36 -8.60 1.22 11.87
N ILE A 37 -8.41 0.64 10.69
CA ILE A 37 -8.86 1.22 9.42
C ILE A 37 -10.29 0.76 9.13
N ARG A 38 -11.15 1.69 8.76
CA ARG A 38 -12.52 1.40 8.32
C ARG A 38 -12.61 1.50 6.79
N PRO A 39 -13.62 0.88 6.15
CA PRO A 39 -13.75 0.94 4.69
C PRO A 39 -13.84 2.38 4.12
N ASP A 40 -14.55 3.28 4.80
CA ASP A 40 -14.66 4.70 4.41
C ASP A 40 -13.31 5.41 4.46
N GLU A 41 -12.53 5.14 5.51
CA GLU A 41 -11.20 5.71 5.69
C GLU A 41 -10.23 5.17 4.64
N LEU A 42 -10.24 3.85 4.41
CA LEU A 42 -9.43 3.24 3.35
C LEU A 42 -9.70 3.90 2.00
N TYR A 43 -10.97 4.11 1.65
CA TYR A 43 -11.31 4.74 0.37
C TYR A 43 -10.66 6.12 0.24
N ARG A 44 -10.72 6.96 1.28
CA ARG A 44 -10.03 8.27 1.30
C ARG A 44 -8.51 8.13 1.15
N MET A 45 -7.92 7.18 1.85
CA MET A 45 -6.48 6.95 1.80
C MET A 45 -5.99 6.55 0.39
N LEU A 46 -6.80 5.82 -0.38
CA LEU A 46 -6.44 5.49 -1.78
C LEU A 46 -6.23 6.75 -2.62
N PHE A 47 -7.06 7.79 -2.43
CA PHE A 47 -6.86 9.09 -3.11
C PHE A 47 -5.61 9.81 -2.62
N ILE A 48 -5.36 9.81 -1.31
CA ILE A 48 -4.19 10.47 -0.70
C ILE A 48 -2.89 9.85 -1.23
N TYR A 49 -2.86 8.53 -1.34
CA TYR A 49 -1.73 7.78 -1.90
C TYR A 49 -1.68 7.81 -3.44
N LYS A 50 -2.64 8.46 -4.10
CA LYS A 50 -2.77 8.54 -5.56
C LYS A 50 -2.80 7.16 -6.23
N ILE A 51 -3.41 6.19 -5.56
CA ILE A 51 -3.65 4.83 -6.09
C ILE A 51 -4.57 4.95 -7.30
N LYS A 52 -4.21 4.29 -8.40
CA LYS A 52 -5.02 4.24 -9.62
C LYS A 52 -6.23 3.35 -9.39
N HIS A 53 -7.35 3.72 -10.00
CA HIS A 53 -8.62 2.99 -9.92
C HIS A 53 -9.08 2.73 -8.47
N PRO A 54 -9.20 3.78 -7.63
CA PRO A 54 -9.44 3.63 -6.20
C PRO A 54 -10.71 2.85 -5.87
N GLU A 55 -11.76 2.94 -6.70
CA GLU A 55 -12.97 2.14 -6.51
C GLU A 55 -12.72 0.63 -6.66
N ILE A 56 -11.96 0.24 -7.69
CA ILE A 56 -11.63 -1.17 -7.91
C ILE A 56 -10.67 -1.67 -6.82
N VAL A 57 -9.64 -0.88 -6.49
CA VAL A 57 -8.68 -1.23 -5.44
C VAL A 57 -9.33 -1.32 -4.05
N TRP A 58 -10.33 -0.49 -3.78
CA TRP A 58 -11.13 -0.62 -2.57
C TRP A 58 -11.91 -1.94 -2.53
N LYS A 59 -12.53 -2.34 -3.65
CA LYS A 59 -13.20 -3.65 -3.76
C LYS A 59 -12.23 -4.80 -3.57
N GLN A 60 -11.00 -4.68 -4.10
CA GLN A 60 -9.93 -5.66 -3.85
C GLN A 60 -9.68 -5.76 -2.35
N ALA A 61 -9.45 -4.65 -1.66
CA ALA A 61 -9.23 -4.68 -0.22
C ALA A 61 -10.42 -5.30 0.55
N MET A 62 -11.66 -5.00 0.19
CA MET A 62 -12.83 -5.62 0.83
C MET A 62 -12.86 -7.14 0.63
N LEU A 63 -12.53 -7.60 -0.57
CA LEU A 63 -12.46 -9.02 -0.90
C LEU A 63 -11.32 -9.73 -0.15
N GLU A 64 -10.09 -9.20 -0.23
CA GLU A 64 -8.88 -9.79 0.39
C GLU A 64 -8.98 -9.86 1.91
N THR A 65 -9.65 -8.88 2.52
CA THR A 65 -9.68 -8.72 3.97
C THR A 65 -10.98 -9.23 4.60
N GLY A 66 -11.96 -9.66 3.80
CA GLY A 66 -13.31 -9.96 4.27
C GLY A 66 -13.92 -8.77 5.00
N TRP A 67 -13.90 -7.59 4.39
CA TRP A 67 -14.34 -6.32 4.99
C TRP A 67 -13.53 -5.87 6.20
N ILE A 68 -12.19 -5.98 6.13
CA ILE A 68 -11.22 -5.60 7.17
C ILE A 68 -11.44 -6.41 8.47
N LYS A 69 -11.83 -7.68 8.32
CA LYS A 69 -12.11 -8.58 9.44
C LYS A 69 -11.07 -9.68 9.59
N SER A 70 -10.33 -10.00 8.52
CA SER A 70 -9.39 -11.13 8.48
C SER A 70 -8.17 -10.90 9.39
N PRO A 71 -7.55 -11.98 9.94
CA PRO A 71 -6.29 -11.87 10.68
C PRO A 71 -5.14 -11.27 9.87
N ILE A 72 -5.08 -11.54 8.56
CA ILE A 72 -4.09 -10.96 7.64
C ILE A 72 -4.19 -9.43 7.65
N SER A 73 -5.41 -8.89 7.60
CA SER A 73 -5.64 -7.44 7.68
C SER A 73 -5.41 -6.88 9.08
N LYS A 74 -5.93 -7.52 10.13
CA LYS A 74 -5.88 -6.95 11.49
C LYS A 74 -4.50 -7.05 12.14
N GLU A 75 -3.86 -8.21 11.99
CA GLU A 75 -2.60 -8.51 12.67
C GLU A 75 -1.40 -8.29 11.77
N GLY A 76 -1.53 -8.63 10.49
CA GLY A 76 -0.50 -8.37 9.47
C GLY A 76 -0.57 -6.96 8.90
N LYS A 77 -1.64 -6.19 9.15
CA LYS A 77 -1.91 -4.87 8.53
C LYS A 77 -1.85 -4.91 7.01
N ASN A 78 -2.08 -6.07 6.40
CA ASN A 78 -2.02 -6.26 4.96
C ASN A 78 -3.42 -6.15 4.34
N LEU A 79 -3.65 -5.06 3.63
CA LEU A 79 -4.95 -4.73 3.05
C LEU A 79 -5.22 -5.39 1.70
N PHE A 80 -4.19 -5.91 1.05
CA PHE A 80 -4.24 -6.27 -0.37
C PHE A 80 -3.74 -7.69 -0.65
N GLY A 81 -3.48 -8.48 0.39
CA GLY A 81 -3.01 -9.86 0.24
C GLY A 81 -1.58 -9.98 -0.31
N MET A 82 -0.79 -8.90 -0.32
CA MET A 82 0.55 -8.89 -0.91
C MET A 82 1.44 -9.98 -0.30
N LYS A 83 2.18 -10.71 -1.13
CA LYS A 83 3.23 -11.64 -0.70
C LYS A 83 4.46 -10.88 -0.20
N TYR A 84 5.27 -11.54 0.63
CA TYR A 84 6.55 -11.00 1.09
C TYR A 84 7.38 -10.55 -0.11
N ASN A 85 7.97 -9.37 -0.02
CA ASN A 85 8.66 -8.73 -1.14
C ASN A 85 9.76 -7.79 -0.63
N ASN A 86 10.63 -7.34 -1.55
CA ASN A 86 11.80 -6.53 -1.26
C ASN A 86 11.62 -5.04 -1.59
N ARG A 87 10.38 -4.52 -1.69
CA ARG A 87 10.13 -3.08 -1.97
C ARG A 87 10.43 -2.17 -0.77
N GLY A 88 10.74 -2.74 0.40
CA GLY A 88 11.21 -1.99 1.57
C GLY A 88 10.12 -1.46 2.49
N PHE A 89 8.86 -1.90 2.29
CA PHE A 89 7.73 -1.53 3.15
C PHE A 89 7.31 -2.64 4.13
N CYS A 90 7.64 -3.90 3.82
CA CYS A 90 7.32 -5.04 4.67
C CYS A 90 8.16 -5.02 5.95
N SER A 91 7.55 -5.29 7.10
CA SER A 91 8.28 -5.54 8.36
C SER A 91 8.46 -7.03 8.67
N GLY A 92 7.77 -7.91 7.93
CA GLY A 92 7.97 -9.35 8.02
C GLY A 92 6.97 -10.12 7.18
N GLU A 93 6.70 -11.35 7.59
CA GLU A 93 5.69 -12.22 7.01
C GLU A 93 4.74 -12.73 8.10
N LYS A 94 3.45 -12.82 7.78
CA LYS A 94 2.44 -13.44 8.62
C LYS A 94 1.41 -14.19 7.77
N TYR A 95 1.09 -15.41 8.17
CA TYR A 95 0.14 -16.28 7.45
C TYR A 95 0.50 -16.52 5.97
N GLY A 96 1.79 -16.47 5.58
CA GLY A 96 2.22 -16.60 4.19
C GLY A 96 2.01 -15.35 3.32
N HIS A 97 1.85 -14.18 3.96
CA HIS A 97 1.72 -12.87 3.31
C HIS A 97 2.65 -11.85 3.97
N ALA A 98 2.99 -10.78 3.26
CA ALA A 98 3.70 -9.65 3.85
C ALA A 98 2.95 -9.12 5.08
N SER A 99 3.69 -8.75 6.12
CA SER A 99 3.18 -8.00 7.25
C SER A 99 3.82 -6.62 7.34
N TYR A 100 3.11 -5.70 7.98
CA TYR A 100 3.44 -4.29 8.02
C TYR A 100 3.30 -3.73 9.43
N ASP A 101 4.07 -2.68 9.74
CA ASP A 101 3.96 -2.00 11.04
C ASP A 101 2.68 -1.17 11.15
N THR A 102 2.20 -0.64 10.02
CA THR A 102 0.97 0.15 9.94
C THR A 102 0.25 -0.10 8.59
N TYR A 103 -1.05 0.19 8.53
CA TYR A 103 -1.81 0.15 7.26
C TYR A 103 -1.23 1.10 6.19
N TYR A 104 -0.59 2.19 6.62
CA TYR A 104 0.12 3.12 5.75
C TYR A 104 1.24 2.45 4.94
N HIS A 105 1.97 1.49 5.55
CA HIS A 105 2.99 0.74 4.84
C HIS A 105 2.38 -0.24 3.82
N SER A 106 1.22 -0.83 4.13
CA SER A 106 0.49 -1.66 3.16
C SER A 106 0.01 -0.86 1.95
N LEU A 107 -0.46 0.37 2.16
CA LEU A 107 -0.83 1.31 1.09
C LEU A 107 0.37 1.72 0.25
N ALA A 108 1.49 2.05 0.90
CA ALA A 108 2.73 2.39 0.20
C ALA A 108 3.26 1.22 -0.64
N ASP A 109 3.20 0.00 -0.09
CA ASP A 109 3.65 -1.20 -0.80
C ASP A 109 2.77 -1.49 -2.03
N TYR A 110 1.46 -1.41 -1.88
CA TYR A 110 0.54 -1.56 -3.00
C TYR A 110 0.75 -0.47 -4.05
N LYS A 111 0.94 0.79 -3.63
CA LYS A 111 1.20 1.89 -4.56
C LYS A 111 2.48 1.64 -5.37
N ALA A 112 3.54 1.21 -4.71
CA ALA A 112 4.81 0.89 -5.39
C ALA A 112 4.66 -0.31 -6.34
N TRP A 113 3.93 -1.35 -5.93
CA TRP A 113 3.56 -2.47 -6.81
C TRP A 113 2.78 -1.96 -8.04
N GLN A 114 1.74 -1.16 -7.82
CA GLN A 114 0.89 -0.65 -8.89
C GLN A 114 1.70 0.19 -9.89
N ASP A 115 2.59 1.07 -9.44
CA ASP A 115 3.41 1.88 -10.35
C ASP A 115 4.41 1.05 -11.16
N ASN A 116 4.93 -0.02 -10.56
CA ASN A 116 5.84 -0.93 -11.24
C ASN A 116 5.14 -1.71 -12.36
N TYR A 117 3.93 -2.20 -12.13
CA TYR A 117 3.27 -3.16 -13.02
C TYR A 117 2.13 -2.58 -13.87
N TYR A 118 1.39 -1.59 -13.40
CA TYR A 118 0.28 -0.99 -14.14
C TYR A 118 0.75 0.17 -15.02
N LYS A 119 0.57 0.03 -16.33
CA LYS A 119 1.02 1.02 -17.34
C LYS A 119 -0.14 1.72 -18.07
N GLY A 120 -1.36 1.65 -17.53
CA GLY A 120 -2.57 2.16 -18.16
C GLY A 120 -3.44 1.06 -18.79
N GLY A 121 -4.58 1.46 -19.37
CA GLY A 121 -5.58 0.55 -19.96
C GLY A 121 -6.66 0.12 -18.96
N ASP A 122 -7.47 -0.87 -19.34
CA ASP A 122 -8.49 -1.44 -18.46
C ASP A 122 -7.84 -2.12 -17.25
N TYR A 123 -8.34 -1.80 -16.05
CA TYR A 123 -7.73 -2.27 -14.82
C TYR A 123 -8.06 -3.73 -14.52
N TYR A 124 -9.25 -4.21 -14.90
CA TYR A 124 -9.61 -5.62 -14.71
C TYR A 124 -8.79 -6.53 -15.63
N GLU A 125 -8.59 -6.14 -16.89
CA GLU A 125 -7.68 -6.84 -17.81
C GLU A 125 -6.25 -6.87 -17.28
N PHE A 126 -5.79 -5.76 -16.68
CA PHE A 126 -4.49 -5.72 -16.01
C PHE A 126 -4.40 -6.74 -14.86
N LEU A 127 -5.40 -6.82 -13.99
CA LEU A 127 -5.43 -7.76 -12.86
C LEU A 127 -5.41 -9.24 -13.33
N ILE A 128 -6.11 -9.55 -14.43
CA ILE A 128 -6.06 -10.88 -15.06
C ILE A 128 -4.65 -11.14 -15.59
N ARG A 129 -4.11 -10.23 -16.41
CA ARG A 129 -2.83 -10.41 -17.09
C ARG A 129 -1.66 -10.59 -16.11
N ILE A 130 -1.66 -9.88 -14.99
CA ILE A 130 -0.60 -9.97 -13.98
C ILE A 130 -0.78 -11.19 -13.06
N GLY A 131 -1.90 -11.92 -13.17
CA GLY A 131 -2.21 -13.05 -12.30
C GLY A 131 -2.37 -12.62 -10.84
N TYR A 132 -3.10 -11.51 -10.60
CA TYR A 132 -3.22 -10.94 -9.24
C TYR A 132 -3.79 -11.94 -8.23
N ALA A 133 -4.76 -12.75 -8.65
CA ALA A 133 -5.37 -13.82 -7.87
C ALA A 133 -5.43 -15.10 -8.71
N GLU A 134 -5.29 -16.26 -8.04
CA GLU A 134 -5.41 -17.58 -8.66
C GLU A 134 -6.87 -17.95 -8.99
N ASP A 135 -7.83 -17.25 -8.38
CA ASP A 135 -9.26 -17.49 -8.60
C ASP A 135 -9.72 -16.91 -9.94
N ASN A 136 -10.14 -17.79 -10.85
CA ASN A 136 -10.67 -17.42 -12.16
C ASN A 136 -11.92 -16.53 -12.10
N ASN A 137 -12.65 -16.50 -10.97
CA ASN A 137 -13.84 -15.65 -10.78
C ASN A 137 -13.52 -14.36 -9.99
N TYR A 138 -12.25 -14.00 -9.82
CA TYR A 138 -11.84 -12.85 -9.02
C TYR A 138 -12.51 -11.56 -9.48
N ILE A 139 -12.54 -11.33 -10.80
CA ILE A 139 -13.09 -10.10 -11.38
C ILE A 139 -14.60 -10.00 -11.18
N GLU A 140 -15.32 -11.12 -11.36
CA GLU A 140 -16.76 -11.22 -11.10
C GLU A 140 -17.08 -10.91 -9.65
N LYS A 141 -16.30 -11.47 -8.71
CA LYS A 141 -16.45 -11.18 -7.28
C LYS A 141 -16.24 -9.70 -6.97
N LEU A 142 -15.21 -9.06 -7.56
CA LEU A 142 -15.00 -7.62 -7.40
C LEU A 142 -16.21 -6.82 -7.90
N LYS A 143 -16.75 -7.16 -9.07
CA LYS A 143 -17.91 -6.45 -9.65
C LYS A 143 -19.18 -6.58 -8.80
N GLN A 144 -19.30 -7.64 -8.00
CA GLN A 144 -20.44 -7.86 -7.09
C GLN A 144 -20.35 -7.04 -5.78
N ILE A 145 -19.16 -6.58 -5.40
CA ILE A 145 -18.97 -5.78 -4.19
C ILE A 145 -19.55 -4.39 -4.40
N LYS A 146 -20.46 -4.01 -3.49
CA LYS A 146 -21.11 -2.70 -3.46
C LYS A 146 -20.45 -1.82 -2.40
N TYR A 147 -20.35 -0.53 -2.70
CA TYR A 147 -19.91 0.51 -1.78
C TYR A 147 -21.06 0.91 -0.84
#